data_AF-A0A2M8NHK6-F1
#
_entry.id   AF-A0A2M8NHK6-F1
#
_cell.length_a   1.000
_cell.length_b   1.000
_cell.length_c   1.000
_cell.angle_alpha   90.00
_cell.angle_beta   90.00
_cell.angle_gamma   90.00
#
_symmetry.space_group_name_H-M   'P 1'
#
loop_
_entity.id
_entity.type
_entity.pdbx_description
1 polymer ?
#
loop_
_entity_poly.entity_id
_entity_poly.type
_entity_poly.pdbx_seq_one_letter_code
_entity_poly.pdbx_strand_id
1 'polypeptide(L)' 'LCVALEIDGHRGELTLCRAALASAALAGRSSAQPSDIAEVALLALRHRLRKDPLETAGDEDRILRAVAGIDKT' A
#
# COMPACT_ATOMS: atom_id res chain seq x y z
N LEU A 1 -6.12 -2.26 2.79
CA LEU A 1 -4.85 -1.62 3.26
C LEU A 1 -5.06 -0.18 3.72
N CYS A 2 -5.73 0.66 2.92
CA CYS A 2 -5.93 2.08 3.26
C CYS A 2 -6.71 2.29 4.57
N VAL A 3 -7.69 1.43 4.87
CA VAL A 3 -8.43 1.43 6.15
C VAL A 3 -7.49 1.18 7.34
N ALA A 4 -6.59 0.20 7.24
CA ALA A 4 -5.64 -0.11 8.31
C ALA A 4 -4.59 1.00 8.54
N LEU A 5 -4.38 1.85 7.54
CA LEU A 5 -3.48 3.00 7.59
C LEU A 5 -4.21 4.33 7.87
N GLU A 6 -5.53 4.28 8.12
CA GLU A 6 -6.37 5.47 8.36
C GLU A 6 -6.23 6.54 7.25
N ILE A 7 -6.08 6.09 5.99
CA ILE A 7 -5.98 6.98 4.84
C ILE A 7 -7.38 7.43 4.42
N ASP A 8 -7.56 8.75 4.36
CA ASP A 8 -8.83 9.34 3.97
C ASP A 8 -9.14 9.16 2.47
N GLY A 9 -10.35 8.66 2.20
CA GLY A 9 -10.95 8.54 0.88
C GLY A 9 -10.39 7.42 0.00
N HIS A 10 -11.10 7.13 -1.09
CA HIS A 10 -10.81 5.97 -1.96
C HIS A 10 -9.64 6.16 -2.94
N ARG A 11 -9.06 7.37 -3.01
CA ARG A 11 -7.98 7.66 -3.95
C ARG A 11 -6.72 6.85 -3.66
N GLY A 12 -6.42 6.55 -2.39
CA GLY A 12 -5.30 5.69 -2.02
C GLY A 12 -5.47 4.28 -2.58
N GLU A 13 -6.65 3.70 -2.40
CA GLU A 13 -6.97 2.33 -2.83
C GLU A 13 -6.97 2.22 -4.36
N LEU A 14 -7.57 3.18 -5.06
CA LEU A 14 -7.58 3.19 -6.52
C LEU A 14 -6.16 3.32 -7.11
N THR A 15 -5.33 4.18 -6.52
CA THR A 15 -3.92 4.32 -6.94
C THR A 15 -3.14 3.03 -6.68
N LEU A 16 -3.32 2.41 -5.51
CA LEU A 16 -2.67 1.15 -5.15
C LEU A 16 -3.04 0.03 -6.13
N CYS A 17 -4.34 -0.16 -6.43
CA CYS A 17 -4.80 -1.18 -7.37
C CYS A 17 -4.24 -0.97 -8.79
N ARG A 18 -4.24 0.27 -9.28
CA ARG A 18 -3.68 0.59 -10.62
C ARG A 18 -2.18 0.34 -10.68
N ALA A 19 -1.44 0.70 -9.64
CA ALA A 19 -0.02 0.46 -9.56
C ALA A 19 0.31 -1.04 -9.49
N ALA A 20 -0.45 -1.82 -8.73
CA ALA A 20 -0.26 -3.27 -8.64
C ALA A 20 -0.55 -3.97 -9.97
N LEU A 21 -1.62 -3.56 -10.67
CA LEU A 21 -1.92 -4.04 -12.03
C LEU A 21 -0.81 -3.68 -13.03
N ALA A 22 -0.25 -2.47 -12.92
CA ALA A 22 0.87 -2.04 -13.76
C ALA A 22 2.15 -2.85 -13.48
N SER A 23 2.46 -3.13 -12.20
CA SER A 23 3.58 -4.01 -11.83
C SER A 23 3.40 -5.42 -12.39
N ALA A 24 2.20 -6.00 -12.23
CA ALA A 24 1.89 -7.32 -12.78
C ALA A 24 2.06 -7.37 -14.31
N ALA A 25 1.56 -6.36 -15.02
CA ALA A 25 1.69 -6.25 -16.47
C ALA A 25 3.16 -6.06 -16.90
N LEU A 26 3.93 -5.27 -16.17
CA LEU A 26 5.37 -5.09 -16.40
C LEU A 26 6.13 -6.42 -16.24
N ALA A 27 5.71 -7.26 -15.30
CA ALA A 27 6.22 -8.61 -15.09
C ALA A 27 5.64 -9.67 -16.08
N GLY A 28 4.86 -9.25 -17.09
CA GLY A 28 4.28 -10.14 -18.10
C GLY A 28 3.09 -10.99 -17.63
N ARG A 29 2.48 -10.66 -16.49
CA ARG A 29 1.31 -11.37 -15.94
C ARG A 29 0.00 -10.66 -16.28
N SER A 30 -1.08 -11.43 -16.40
CA SER A 30 -2.43 -10.91 -16.65
C SER A 30 -3.24 -10.61 -15.39
N SER A 31 -2.72 -10.97 -14.20
CA SER A 31 -3.36 -10.73 -12.91
C SER A 31 -2.34 -10.25 -11.89
N ALA A 32 -2.76 -9.27 -11.08
CA ALA A 32 -2.00 -8.83 -9.93
C ALA A 32 -2.08 -9.87 -8.80
N GLN A 33 -0.97 -10.00 -8.08
CA GLN A 33 -0.80 -10.86 -6.92
C GLN A 33 -0.55 -9.99 -5.67
N PRO A 34 -0.72 -10.54 -4.45
CA PRO A 34 -0.40 -9.81 -3.22
C PRO A 34 1.01 -9.22 -3.19
N SER A 35 1.98 -9.87 -3.84
CA SER A 35 3.35 -9.36 -3.99
C SER A 35 3.44 -8.04 -4.74
N ASP A 36 2.58 -7.82 -5.75
CA ASP A 36 2.56 -6.56 -6.51
C ASP A 36 2.02 -5.41 -5.66
N ILE A 37 1.04 -5.71 -4.79
CA ILE A 37 0.51 -4.75 -3.83
C ILE A 37 1.62 -4.36 -2.84
N ALA A 38 2.34 -5.35 -2.31
CA ALA A 38 3.44 -5.13 -1.38
C ALA A 38 4.55 -4.26 -1.99
N GLU A 39 4.92 -4.52 -3.24
CA GLU A 39 5.94 -3.78 -3.98
C GLU A 39 5.60 -2.30 -4.14
N VAL A 40 4.34 -1.99 -4.50
CA VAL A 40 3.95 -0.61 -4.84
C VAL A 40 3.37 0.19 -3.66
N ALA A 41 3.07 -0.47 -2.53
CA ALA A 41 2.40 0.16 -1.39
C ALA A 41 3.14 1.38 -0.84
N LEU A 42 4.47 1.28 -0.67
CA LEU A 42 5.27 2.39 -0.13
C LEU A 42 5.22 3.62 -1.06
N LEU A 43 5.33 3.40 -2.37
CA LEU A 43 5.28 4.45 -3.39
C LEU A 43 3.89 5.11 -3.44
N ALA A 44 2.83 4.29 -3.36
CA ALA A 44 1.45 4.75 -3.49
C ALA A 44 0.92 5.47 -2.24
N LEU A 45 1.36 5.07 -1.04
CA LEU A 45 0.66 5.45 0.20
C LEU A 45 1.45 6.39 1.12
N ARG A 46 2.79 6.40 1.10
CA ARG A 46 3.62 7.17 2.06
C ARG A 46 3.23 8.64 2.22
N HIS A 47 2.88 9.28 1.12
CA HIS A 47 2.53 10.70 1.07
C HIS A 47 1.06 10.97 1.43
N ARG A 48 0.29 9.92 1.69
CA ARG A 48 -1.14 9.95 2.04
C ARG A 48 -1.38 9.62 3.51
N LEU A 49 -0.36 9.20 4.24
CA LEU A 49 -0.45 8.94 5.67
C LEU A 49 -0.70 10.27 6.40
N ARG A 50 -1.67 10.25 7.31
CA ARG A 50 -1.80 11.32 8.29
C ARG A 50 -0.62 11.24 9.26
N LYS A 51 0.05 12.37 9.45
CA LYS A 51 1.17 12.50 10.38
C LYS A 51 0.66 12.94 11.74
N ASP A 52 0.94 12.14 12.75
CA ASP A 52 0.80 12.52 14.15
C ASP A 52 2.18 13.00 14.64
N PRO A 53 2.31 14.22 15.21
CA PRO A 53 3.57 14.71 15.77
C PRO A 53 4.17 13.83 16.87
N LEU A 54 3.37 13.00 17.53
CA LEU A 54 3.80 12.08 18.60
C LEU A 54 4.08 10.66 18.07
N GLU A 55 3.85 10.41 16.78
CA GLU A 55 4.15 9.12 16.17
C GLU A 55 5.66 8.88 16.13
N THR A 56 6.09 7.79 16.76
CA THR A 56 7.51 7.39 16.80
C THR A 56 7.89 6.47 15.65
N ALA A 57 6.92 5.78 15.04
CA ALA A 57 7.20 4.89 13.92
C ALA A 57 7.31 5.68 12.61
N GLY A 58 8.29 5.31 11.77
CA GLY A 58 8.40 5.88 10.43
C GLY A 58 7.20 5.53 9.55
N ASP A 59 6.88 6.40 8.59
CA ASP A 59 5.82 6.16 7.59
C ASP A 59 6.01 4.82 6.87
N GLU A 60 7.27 4.47 6.59
CA GLU A 60 7.66 3.21 5.96
C GLU A 60 7.33 2.00 6.84
N ASP A 61 7.72 2.02 8.11
CA ASP A 61 7.44 0.93 9.05
C ASP A 61 5.94 0.70 9.21
N ARG A 62 5.15 1.78 9.27
CA ARG A 62 3.69 1.71 9.34
C ARG A 62 3.11 0.98 8.13
N ILE A 63 3.58 1.32 6.93
CA ILE A 63 3.14 0.69 5.68
C ILE A 63 3.57 -0.78 5.63
N LEU A 64 4.84 -1.09 5.92
CA LEU A 64 5.36 -2.45 5.88
C LEU A 64 4.62 -3.38 6.86
N ARG A 65 4.31 -2.90 8.07
CA ARG A 65 3.48 -3.64 9.03
C ARG A 65 2.07 -3.90 8.51
N ALA A 66 1.44 -2.91 7.89
CA ALA A 66 0.10 -3.05 7.34
C ALA A 66 0.06 -4.01 6.13
N VAL A 67 1.12 -4.01 5.29
CA VAL A 67 1.28 -4.94 4.18
C VAL A 67 1.49 -6.37 4.67
N ALA A 68 2.32 -6.58 5.70
CA ALA A 68 2.54 -7.91 6.29
C ALA A 68 1.28 -8.53 6.90
N GLY A 69 0.24 -7.73 7.19
CA GLY A 69 -1.07 -8.21 7.61
C GLY A 69 -1.94 -8.79 6.49
N ILE A 70 -1.60 -8.56 5.22
CA ILE A 70 -2.42 -8.98 4.06
C ILE A 70 -2.39 -10.50 3.87
N ASP A 71 -1.27 -11.18 4.13
CA ASP A 71 -1.12 -12.63 3.94
C ASP A 71 -1.90 -13.48 4.97
N LYS A 72 -2.54 -12.86 5.97
CA LYS A 72 -3.23 -13.57 7.07
C LYS A 72 -4.74 -13.75 6.85
N THR A 73 -5.28 -13.41 5.67
CA THR A 73 -6.71 -13.50 5.33
C THR A 73 -6.92 -14.36 4.10
#